data_AF-A0A7K3J1J3-F1
#
_entry.id   AF-A0A7K3J1J3-F1
#
_cell.length_a   1.000
_cell.length_b   1.000
_cell.length_c   1.000
_cell.angle_alpha   90.00
_cell.angle_beta   90.00
_cell.angle_gamma   90.00
#
_symmetry.space_group_name_H-M   'P 1'
#
loop_
_entity.id
_entity.type
_entity.pdbx_description
1 polymer ?
#
loop_
_entity_poly.entity_id
_entity_poly.type
_entity_poly.pdbx_seq_one_letter_code
_entity_poly.pdbx_strand_id
1 'polypeptide(L)'
;SGINYELGLKAVQELKSLFPGVNNLAPVALKWILQHKEISCVIPGASKPDHVTSNLSVYNIPALTEKQVSAMNEIYTRYIKPEVHQRW
;
A
#
# COMPACT_ATOMS: atom_id res chain seq x y z
N SER A 1 7.21 17.26 7.80
CA SER A 1 6.14 17.01 8.79
C SER A 1 5.26 15.89 8.25
N GLY A 2 5.19 14.77 8.98
CA GLY A 2 4.48 13.54 8.58
C GLY A 2 3.29 13.23 9.50
N ILE A 3 2.85 11.98 9.48
CA ILE A 3 1.90 11.41 10.46
C ILE A 3 2.60 11.08 11.77
N ASN A 4 1.86 11.02 12.88
CA ASN A 4 2.36 10.45 14.13
C ASN A 4 2.86 9.01 13.90
N TYR A 5 4.07 8.68 14.38
CA TYR A 5 4.72 7.39 14.13
C TYR A 5 3.90 6.19 14.65
N GLU A 6 3.41 6.27 15.89
CA GLU A 6 2.61 5.21 16.51
C GLU A 6 1.29 5.00 15.77
N LEU A 7 0.68 6.09 15.30
CA LEU A 7 -0.53 6.01 14.48
C LEU A 7 -0.26 5.35 13.13
N GLY A 8 0.88 5.68 12.50
CA GLY A 8 1.33 5.03 11.27
C GLY A 8 1.56 3.53 11.46
N LEU A 9 2.20 3.12 12.55
CA LEU A 9 2.38 1.69 12.87
C LEU A 9 1.03 0.98 13.07
N LYS A 10 0.07 1.60 13.75
CA LYS A 10 -1.29 1.06 13.90
C LYS A 10 -1.97 0.86 12.55
N ALA A 11 -1.92 1.86 11.67
CA ALA A 11 -2.50 1.76 10.32
C ALA A 11 -1.84 0.65 9.49
N VAL A 12 -0.51 0.52 9.54
CA VAL A 12 0.22 -0.56 8.84
C VAL A 12 -0.14 -1.94 9.41
N GLN A 13 -0.32 -2.07 10.72
CA GLN A 13 -0.70 -3.33 11.33
C GLN A 13 -2.13 -3.74 10.93
N GLU A 14 -3.07 -2.80 10.84
CA GLU A 14 -4.42 -3.05 10.34
C GLU A 14 -4.41 -3.37 8.83
N LEU A 15 -3.55 -2.73 8.04
CA LEU A 15 -3.38 -3.10 6.63
C LEU A 15 -2.85 -4.53 6.47
N LYS A 16 -1.88 -4.96 7.27
CA LYS A 16 -1.33 -6.32 7.22
C LYS A 16 -2.39 -7.39 7.51
N SER A 17 -3.36 -7.12 8.38
CA SER A 17 -4.41 -8.09 8.71
C SER A 17 -5.37 -8.36 7.53
N LEU A 18 -5.47 -7.44 6.56
CA LEU A 18 -6.25 -7.64 5.33
C LEU A 18 -5.60 -8.62 4.34
N PHE A 19 -4.31 -8.93 4.52
CA PHE A 19 -3.52 -9.75 3.61
C PHE A 19 -2.80 -10.88 4.38
N PRO A 20 -3.54 -11.89 4.86
CA PRO A 20 -2.95 -13.00 5.62
C PRO A 20 -1.90 -13.74 4.77
N GLY A 21 -0.75 -14.02 5.37
CA GLY A 21 0.39 -14.66 4.68
C GLY A 21 1.26 -13.72 3.84
N VAL A 22 0.90 -12.43 3.73
CA VAL A 22 1.72 -11.44 3.03
C VAL A 22 2.64 -10.74 4.02
N ASN A 23 3.94 -11.04 3.93
CA ASN A 23 4.95 -10.46 4.82
C ASN A 23 5.43 -9.07 4.38
N ASN A 24 5.26 -8.73 3.09
CA ASN A 24 5.68 -7.47 2.52
C ASN A 24 4.52 -6.81 1.76
N LEU A 25 4.11 -5.61 2.21
CA LEU A 25 3.03 -4.85 1.57
C LEU A 25 3.49 -4.05 0.34
N ALA A 26 4.79 -3.91 0.08
CA ALA A 26 5.27 -3.12 -1.06
C ALA A 26 4.72 -3.63 -2.42
N PRO A 27 4.75 -4.95 -2.73
CA PRO A 27 4.16 -5.46 -3.97
C PRO A 27 2.63 -5.30 -4.01
N VAL A 28 1.95 -5.33 -2.86
CA VAL A 28 0.50 -5.08 -2.76
C VAL A 28 0.19 -3.62 -3.08
N ALA A 29 0.98 -2.68 -2.57
CA ALA A 29 0.83 -1.26 -2.90
C ALA A 29 1.09 -0.99 -4.38
N LEU A 30 2.12 -1.61 -4.98
CA LEU A 30 2.36 -1.52 -6.43
C LEU A 30 1.20 -2.12 -7.23
N LYS A 31 0.63 -3.23 -6.76
CA LYS A 31 -0.54 -3.86 -7.38
C LYS A 31 -1.73 -2.92 -7.38
N TRP A 32 -1.99 -2.25 -6.25
CA TRP A 32 -3.05 -1.26 -6.14
C TRP A 32 -2.89 -0.14 -7.16
N ILE A 33 -1.69 0.46 -7.27
CA ILE A 33 -1.38 1.52 -8.23
C ILE A 33 -1.64 1.05 -9.67
N LEU A 34 -1.10 -0.11 -10.04
CA LEU A 34 -1.20 -0.67 -11.39
C LEU A 34 -2.61 -1.18 -11.76
N GLN A 35 -3.52 -1.26 -10.80
CA GLN A 35 -4.91 -1.69 -11.05
C GLN A 35 -5.79 -0.54 -11.58
N HIS A 36 -5.32 0.71 -11.50
CA HIS A 36 -5.99 1.87 -12.07
C HIS A 36 -5.77 1.94 -13.59
N LYS A 37 -6.84 2.08 -14.36
CA LYS A 37 -6.78 2.12 -15.84
C LYS A 37 -6.05 3.36 -16.38
N GLU A 38 -6.04 4.42 -15.58
CA GLU A 38 -5.39 5.69 -15.86
C GLU A 38 -3.86 5.61 -15.72
N ILE A 39 -3.34 4.53 -15.11
CA ILE A 39 -1.92 4.33 -14.85
C ILE A 39 -1.33 3.37 -15.89
N SER A 40 -0.36 3.86 -16.66
CA SER A 40 0.37 3.06 -17.65
C SER A 40 1.70 2.51 -17.13
N CYS A 41 2.31 3.16 -16.14
CA CYS A 41 3.63 2.81 -15.62
C CYS A 41 3.79 3.28 -14.17
N VAL A 42 4.55 2.50 -13.37
CA VAL A 42 5.01 2.87 -12.03
C VAL A 42 6.53 2.75 -11.98
N ILE A 43 7.21 3.70 -11.33
CA ILE A 43 8.68 3.74 -11.22
C ILE A 43 9.07 3.52 -9.74
N PRO A 44 9.16 2.27 -9.27
CA PRO A 44 9.47 2.01 -7.87
C PRO A 44 10.98 2.14 -7.61
N GLY A 45 11.34 2.81 -6.51
CA GLY A 45 12.74 2.91 -6.09
C GLY A 45 13.31 1.58 -5.58
N ALA A 46 14.61 1.36 -5.78
CA ALA A 46 15.34 0.22 -5.27
C ALA A 46 16.78 0.64 -4.88
N SER A 47 17.21 0.30 -3.66
CA SER A 47 18.56 0.57 -3.15
C SER A 47 19.44 -0.67 -3.03
N LYS A 48 18.85 -1.86 -3.24
CA LYS A 48 19.55 -3.15 -3.30
C LYS A 48 18.83 -4.09 -4.27
N PRO A 49 19.52 -5.11 -4.81
CA PRO A 49 18.95 -6.06 -5.77
C PRO A 49 17.63 -6.70 -5.30
N ASP A 50 17.53 -7.07 -4.03
CA ASP A 50 16.30 -7.69 -3.47
C ASP A 50 15.06 -6.80 -3.62
N HIS A 51 15.20 -5.47 -3.60
CA HIS A 51 14.07 -4.57 -3.81
C HIS A 51 13.56 -4.67 -5.26
N VAL A 52 14.44 -4.85 -6.23
CA VAL A 52 14.04 -5.05 -7.63
C VAL A 52 13.22 -6.33 -7.76
N THR A 53 13.73 -7.45 -7.23
CA THR A 53 13.01 -8.73 -7.23
C THR A 53 11.68 -8.63 -6.49
N SER A 54 11.64 -7.95 -5.34
CA SER A 54 10.40 -7.72 -4.60
C SER A 54 9.42 -6.85 -5.37
N ASN A 55 9.86 -5.78 -6.03
CA ASN A 55 8.99 -4.92 -6.82
C ASN A 55 8.39 -5.68 -8.00
N LEU A 56 9.19 -6.51 -8.67
CA LEU A 56 8.75 -7.37 -9.77
C LEU A 56 7.77 -8.47 -9.33
N SER A 57 7.74 -8.85 -8.04
CA SER A 57 6.77 -9.83 -7.55
C SER A 57 5.32 -9.34 -7.61
N VAL A 58 5.07 -8.06 -7.93
CA VAL A 58 3.74 -7.49 -8.16
C VAL A 58 2.94 -8.27 -9.20
N TYR A 59 3.60 -8.86 -10.21
CA TYR A 59 2.93 -9.65 -11.24
C TYR A 59 2.36 -10.97 -10.72
N ASN A 60 2.85 -11.45 -9.57
CA ASN A 60 2.35 -12.66 -8.91
C ASN A 60 1.21 -12.35 -7.93
N ILE A 61 0.90 -11.07 -7.68
CA ILE A 61 -0.19 -10.67 -6.79
C ILE A 61 -1.51 -10.67 -7.60
N PRO A 62 -2.54 -11.41 -7.14
CA PRO A 62 -3.88 -11.35 -7.73
C PRO A 62 -4.43 -9.92 -7.75
N ALA A 63 -5.40 -9.66 -8.63
CA ALA A 63 -6.14 -8.40 -8.57
C ALA A 63 -6.75 -8.20 -7.18
N LEU A 64 -6.60 -6.99 -6.64
CA LEU A 64 -7.20 -6.64 -5.35
C LEU A 64 -8.70 -6.58 -5.52
N THR A 65 -9.42 -7.26 -4.63
CA THR A 65 -10.89 -7.23 -4.62
C THR A 65 -11.40 -5.85 -4.20
N GLU A 66 -12.60 -5.49 -4.64
CA GLU A 66 -13.25 -4.24 -4.19
C GLU A 66 -13.37 -4.17 -2.66
N LYS A 67 -13.63 -5.32 -2.01
CA LYS A 67 -13.67 -5.43 -0.55
C LYS A 67 -12.34 -5.07 0.10
N GLN A 68 -11.21 -5.56 -0.44
CA GLN A 68 -9.89 -5.19 0.06
C GLN A 68 -9.62 -3.70 -0.14
N VAL A 69 -9.95 -3.15 -1.33
CA VAL A 69 -9.77 -1.73 -1.62
C VAL A 69 -10.61 -0.85 -0.69
N SER A 70 -11.88 -1.20 -0.44
CA SER A 70 -12.74 -0.50 0.51
C SER A 70 -12.16 -0.52 1.92
N ALA A 71 -11.72 -1.69 2.40
CA ALA A 71 -11.12 -1.81 3.73
C ALA A 71 -9.81 -0.98 3.87
N MET A 72 -8.96 -0.96 2.84
CA MET A 72 -7.78 -0.08 2.83
C MET A 72 -8.17 1.41 2.89
N ASN A 73 -9.20 1.81 2.15
CA ASN A 73 -9.70 3.19 2.15
C ASN A 73 -10.30 3.61 3.50
N GLU A 74 -10.96 2.70 4.20
CA GLU A 74 -11.45 2.92 5.57
C GLU A 74 -10.30 3.17 6.54
N ILE A 75 -9.23 2.35 6.48
CA ILE A 75 -8.02 2.55 7.30
C ILE A 75 -7.39 3.91 7.01
N TYR A 76 -7.22 4.27 5.73
CA TYR A 76 -6.72 5.59 5.33
C TYR A 76 -7.58 6.71 5.90
N THR A 77 -8.90 6.62 5.74
CA THR A 77 -9.86 7.64 6.17
C THR A 77 -9.84 7.82 7.69
N ARG A 78 -9.70 6.73 8.45
CA ARG A 78 -9.70 6.76 9.91
C ARG A 78 -8.40 7.29 10.51
N TYR A 79 -7.24 6.84 10.01
CA TYR A 79 -5.96 7.11 10.66
C TYR A 79 -5.07 8.12 9.94
N ILE A 80 -5.10 8.16 8.61
CA ILE A 80 -4.13 8.94 7.83
C ILE A 80 -4.73 10.27 7.37
N LYS A 81 -5.96 10.24 6.85
CA LYS A 81 -6.64 11.41 6.30
C LYS A 81 -6.69 12.60 7.29
N PRO A 82 -7.05 12.43 8.59
CA PRO A 82 -7.12 13.56 9.52
C PRO A 82 -5.78 14.25 9.79
N GLU A 83 -4.67 13.54 9.65
CA GLU A 83 -3.34 14.03 10.03
C GLU A 83 -2.68 14.85 8.92
N VAL A 84 -2.92 14.48 7.66
CA VAL A 84 -2.14 15.00 6.52
C VAL A 84 -2.96 15.51 5.34
N HIS A 85 -4.24 15.14 5.20
CA HIS A 85 -5.00 15.43 3.98
C HIS A 85 -5.27 16.92 3.77
N GLN A 86 -5.35 17.70 4.84
CA GLN A 86 -5.46 19.16 4.83
C GLN A 86 -4.20 19.88 4.34
N ARG A 87 -3.09 19.15 4.12
CA ARG A 87 -1.83 19.70 3.60
C ARG A 87 -1.67 19.48 2.09
N TRP A 88 -2.66 18.86 1.45
CA TRP A 88 -2.68 18.54 0.02
C TRP A 88 -3.64 19.46 -0.72
#